data_AF-A0A357KVY2-F1
#
_entry.id   AF-A0A357KVY2-F1
#
_cell.length_a   1.000
_cell.length_b   1.000
_cell.length_c   1.000
_cell.angle_alpha   90.00
_cell.angle_beta   90.00
_cell.angle_gamma   90.00
#
_symmetry.space_group_name_H-M   'P 1'
#
loop_
_entity.id
_entity.type
_entity.pdbx_description
1 polymer ?
#
loop_
_entity_poly.entity_id
_entity_poly.type
_entity_poly.pdbx_seq_one_letter_code
_entity_poly.pdbx_strand_id
1 'polypeptide(L)'
;GLHAPERTTEEFLAESKASAHFTETDVLLLEKFLHHCDLVKFAAAEPSRPQGERAAESVRSFVEGSRSDTALVVVGQERGAAA
;
A
#
# COMPACT_ATOMS: atom_id res chain seq x y z
N GLY A 1 -7.93 -12.68 0.66
CA GLY A 1 -7.81 -11.40 -0.07
C GLY A 1 -6.40 -10.90 0.11
N LEU A 2 -6.10 -9.65 -0.26
CA LEU A 2 -4.83 -9.02 0.15
C LEU A 2 -4.97 -8.60 1.61
N HIS A 3 -4.11 -9.10 2.50
CA HIS A 3 -4.21 -8.88 3.95
C HIS A 3 -3.15 -7.89 4.44
N ALA A 4 -3.12 -6.69 3.87
CA ALA A 4 -2.05 -5.72 4.13
C ALA A 4 -1.75 -5.41 5.62
N PRO A 5 -2.76 -5.26 6.53
CA PRO A 5 -2.49 -4.92 7.93
C PRO A 5 -1.71 -6.00 8.72
N GLU A 6 -1.83 -7.26 8.33
CA GLU A 6 -1.20 -8.41 9.01
C GLU A 6 0.10 -8.88 8.33
N ARG A 7 0.59 -8.14 7.32
CA ARG A 7 1.76 -8.52 6.51
C ARG A 7 2.93 -7.56 6.69
N THR A 8 4.14 -8.07 6.56
CA THR A 8 5.32 -7.20 6.35
C THR A 8 5.24 -6.53 4.97
N THR A 9 6.04 -5.47 4.76
CA THR A 9 6.19 -4.82 3.46
C THR A 9 6.50 -5.84 2.36
N GLU A 10 7.42 -6.76 2.61
CA GLU A 10 7.86 -7.78 1.65
C GLU A 10 6.76 -8.80 1.36
N GLU A 11 6.06 -9.27 2.40
CA GLU A 11 4.96 -10.22 2.25
C GLU A 11 3.81 -9.61 1.45
N PHE A 12 3.43 -8.36 1.77
CA PHE A 12 2.38 -7.65 1.04
C PHE A 12 2.75 -7.43 -0.44
N LEU A 13 3.99 -7.06 -0.73
CA LEU A 13 4.46 -6.88 -2.11
C LEU A 13 4.51 -8.19 -2.89
N ALA A 14 4.92 -9.30 -2.25
CA ALA A 14 4.90 -10.62 -2.86
C ALA A 14 3.47 -11.08 -3.20
N GLU A 15 2.52 -10.89 -2.28
CA GLU A 15 1.10 -11.16 -2.53
C GLU A 15 0.53 -10.25 -3.61
N SER A 16 0.90 -8.97 -3.62
CA SER A 16 0.45 -8.00 -4.63
C SER A 16 0.89 -8.39 -6.03
N LYS A 17 2.15 -8.84 -6.20
CA LYS A 17 2.72 -9.38 -7.45
C LYS A 17 1.97 -10.61 -7.97
N ALA A 18 1.48 -11.45 -7.06
CA ALA A 18 0.73 -12.65 -7.41
C ALA A 18 -0.77 -12.40 -7.63
N SER A 19 -1.26 -11.19 -7.30
CA SER A 19 -2.68 -10.85 -7.42
C SER A 19 -3.03 -10.34 -8.81
N ALA A 20 -4.26 -10.58 -9.25
CA ALA A 20 -4.81 -9.95 -10.45
C ALA A 20 -5.33 -8.51 -10.20
N HIS A 21 -5.21 -8.00 -8.98
CA HIS A 21 -5.76 -6.71 -8.56
C HIS A 21 -4.81 -5.53 -8.77
N PHE A 22 -3.53 -5.81 -9.04
CA PHE A 22 -2.52 -4.79 -9.28
C PHE A 22 -1.84 -5.04 -10.60
N THR A 23 -1.62 -3.96 -11.34
CA THR A 23 -0.72 -4.00 -12.49
C THR A 23 0.73 -4.05 -12.01
N GLU A 24 1.65 -4.45 -12.89
CA GLU A 24 3.09 -4.39 -12.60
C GLU A 24 3.53 -2.97 -12.22
N THR A 25 2.95 -1.95 -12.87
CA THR A 25 3.20 -0.54 -12.56
C THR A 25 2.76 -0.16 -11.15
N ASP A 26 1.59 -0.65 -10.70
CA ASP A 26 1.08 -0.40 -9.35
C ASP A 26 1.98 -1.03 -8.30
N VAL A 27 2.40 -2.27 -8.53
CA VAL A 27 3.34 -2.96 -7.64
C VAL A 27 4.66 -2.21 -7.54
N LEU A 28 5.22 -1.73 -8.66
CA LEU A 28 6.47 -0.96 -8.66
C LEU A 28 6.31 0.38 -7.91
N LEU A 29 5.15 1.01 -8.00
CA LEU A 29 4.84 2.23 -7.24
C LEU A 29 4.76 1.92 -5.74
N LEU A 30 4.05 0.86 -5.36
CA LEU A 30 3.91 0.43 -3.97
C LEU A 30 5.26 0.03 -3.36
N GLU A 31 6.11 -0.68 -4.10
CA GLU A 31 7.45 -1.08 -3.65
C GLU A 31 8.30 0.14 -3.31
N LYS A 32 8.35 1.14 -4.21
CA LYS A 32 9.08 2.39 -3.98
C LYS A 32 8.54 3.17 -2.78
N PHE A 33 7.21 3.25 -2.66
CA PHE A 33 6.57 3.98 -1.59
C PHE A 33 6.80 3.34 -0.22
N LEU A 34 6.53 2.03 -0.09
CA LEU A 34 6.66 1.32 1.18
C LEU A 34 8.12 1.29 1.64
N HIS A 35 9.06 1.09 0.72
CA HIS A 35 10.48 1.16 1.06
C HIS A 35 10.90 2.56 1.55
N HIS A 36 10.38 3.63 0.91
CA HIS A 36 10.62 4.99 1.38
C HIS A 36 10.05 5.23 2.79
N CYS A 37 8.85 4.71 3.07
CA CYS A 37 8.28 4.77 4.42
C CYS A 37 9.12 3.99 5.44
N ASP A 38 9.65 2.83 5.08
CA ASP A 38 10.45 2.01 5.99
C ASP A 38 11.78 2.68 6.36
N LEU A 39 12.38 3.44 5.44
CA LEU A 39 13.55 4.28 5.76
C LEU A 39 13.23 5.34 6.84
N VAL A 40 12.05 5.95 6.78
CA VAL A 40 11.62 6.92 7.81
C VAL A 40 11.31 6.21 9.12
N LYS A 41 10.56 5.09 9.06
CA LYS A 41 10.10 4.35 10.24
C LYS A 41 11.24 3.68 11.00
N PHE A 42 12.23 3.16 10.30
CA PHE A 42 13.24 2.27 10.90
C PHE A 42 14.68 2.79 10.77
N ALA A 43 15.01 3.60 9.76
CA ALA A 43 16.38 4.08 9.52
C ALA A 43 16.62 5.54 9.92
N ALA A 44 15.66 6.18 10.62
CA ALA A 44 15.71 7.59 11.02
C ALA A 44 16.04 8.54 9.86
N ALA A 45 15.63 8.17 8.64
CA ALA A 45 15.79 9.05 7.49
C ALA A 45 14.88 10.27 7.65
N GLU A 46 15.43 11.46 7.42
CA GLU A 46 14.68 12.72 7.40
C GLU A 46 14.47 13.17 5.95
N PRO A 47 13.38 12.73 5.29
CA PRO A 47 13.06 13.21 3.96
C PRO A 47 12.75 14.70 4.02
N SER A 48 13.22 15.42 3.01
CA SER A 48 12.83 16.80 2.80
C SER A 48 11.32 16.92 2.57
N ARG A 49 10.74 18.07 2.94
CA ARG A 49 9.31 18.35 2.71
C ARG A 49 8.84 18.05 1.27
N PRO A 50 9.58 18.43 0.21
CA PRO A 50 9.20 18.08 -1.17
C PRO A 50 9.22 16.58 -1.48
N GLN A 51 10.09 15.79 -0.82
CA GLN A 51 10.10 14.33 -1.02
C GLN A 51 8.85 13.70 -0.40
N GLY A 52 8.49 14.10 0.82
CA GLY A 52 7.25 13.64 1.47
C GLY A 52 6.00 14.03 0.68
N GLU A 53 5.93 15.27 0.19
CA GLU A 53 4.81 15.73 -0.65
C GLU A 53 4.68 14.92 -1.94
N ARG A 54 5.78 14.67 -2.65
CA ARG A 54 5.76 13.84 -3.87
C ARG A 54 5.33 12.40 -3.60
N ALA A 55 5.80 11.80 -2.51
CA ALA A 55 5.40 10.45 -2.13
C ALA A 55 3.89 10.38 -1.82
N ALA A 56 3.37 11.36 -1.07
CA ALA A 56 1.95 11.44 -0.75
C ALA A 56 1.07 11.68 -1.99
N GLU A 57 1.49 12.56 -2.91
CA GLU A 57 0.76 12.83 -4.15
C GLU A 57 0.73 11.60 -5.08
N SER A 58 1.85 10.88 -5.17
CA SER A 58 1.96 9.67 -6.01
C SER A 58 0.99 8.58 -5.54
N VAL A 59 0.92 8.32 -4.23
CA VAL A 59 0.00 7.31 -3.68
C VAL A 59 -1.44 7.78 -3.72
N ARG A 60 -1.71 9.07 -3.51
CA ARG A 60 -3.05 9.65 -3.70
C ARG A 60 -3.54 9.39 -5.13
N SER A 61 -2.73 9.72 -6.13
CA SER A 61 -3.06 9.49 -7.54
C SER A 61 -3.32 8.01 -7.84
N PHE A 62 -2.53 7.11 -7.24
CA PHE A 62 -2.76 5.67 -7.33
C PHE A 62 -4.12 5.25 -6.74
N VAL A 63 -4.46 5.70 -5.53
CA VAL A 63 -5.76 5.38 -4.89
C VAL A 63 -6.93 5.95 -5.69
N GLU A 64 -6.80 7.17 -6.22
CA GLU A 64 -7.84 7.82 -7.02
C GLU A 64 -8.00 7.13 -8.38
N GLY A 65 -6.91 6.73 -9.04
CA GLY A 65 -6.92 6.01 -10.30
C GLY A 65 -7.52 4.60 -10.18
N SER A 66 -7.12 3.85 -9.15
CA SER A 66 -7.63 2.49 -8.89
C SER A 66 -9.09 2.46 -8.43
N ARG A 67 -9.62 3.58 -7.91
CA ARG A 67 -11.04 3.69 -7.51
C ARG A 67 -12.02 3.48 -8.66
N SER A 68 -11.62 3.78 -9.90
CA SER A 68 -12.47 3.57 -11.09
C SER A 68 -12.51 2.10 -11.53
N ASP A 69 -11.57 1.28 -11.07
CA ASP A 69 -11.51 -0.17 -11.26
C ASP A 69 -12.19 -0.94 -10.10
N THR A 70 -12.40 -0.25 -8.98
CA THR A 70 -12.88 -0.82 -7.70
C THR A 70 -14.41 -0.78 -7.56
N ALA A 71 -15.12 -1.65 -8.27
CA ALA A 71 -16.26 -2.32 -7.65
C ALA A 71 -15.78 -3.74 -7.32
N LEU A 72 -15.98 -4.21 -6.09
CA LEU A 72 -15.56 -5.53 -5.55
C LEU A 72 -14.23 -5.56 -4.76
N VAL A 73 -14.14 -4.84 -3.65
CA VAL A 73 -13.34 -5.34 -2.51
C VAL A 73 -14.19 -5.25 -1.25
N VAL A 74 -14.81 -6.37 -0.86
CA VAL A 74 -15.45 -6.53 0.45
C VAL A 74 -14.33 -6.77 1.45
N VAL A 75 -13.92 -5.73 2.16
CA VAL A 75 -13.08 -5.88 3.36
C VAL A 75 -14.00 -6.32 4.49
N GLY A 76 -13.97 -7.62 4.80
CA GLY A 76 -14.76 -8.21 5.88
C GLY A 76 -14.38 -7.61 7.23
N GLN A 77 -15.33 -6.93 7.87
CA GLN A 77 -15.25 -6.58 9.29
C GLN A 77 -15.44 -7.85 10.13
N GLU A 78 -14.39 -8.27 10.82
CA GLU A 78 -14.47 -9.19 11.95
C GLU A 78 -15.23 -8.48 13.09
N ARG A 79 -16.53 -8.76 13.23
CA ARG A 79 -17.27 -8.42 14.45
C ARG A 79 -16.85 -9.40 15.53
N GLY A 80 -16.08 -8.91 16.50
CA GLY A 80 -15.91 -9.58 17.78
C GLY A 80 -17.27 -9.85 18.41
N ALA A 81 -17.57 -11.12 18.63
CA ALA A 81 -18.60 -11.57 19.55
C ALA A 81 -17.91 -12.12 20.80
N ALA A 82 -17.72 -11.24 21.78
CA ALA A 82 -17.48 -11.63 23.15
C ALA A 82 -18.75 -11.29 23.95
N ALA A 83 -19.51 -12.31 24.31
CA ALA A 83 -20.40 -12.38 25.47
C ALA A 83 -20.82 -13.83 25.68
#